data_AF-A0A2G6CA58-F1
#
_entry.id   AF-A0A2G6CA58-F1
#
_cell.length_a   1.000
_cell.length_b   1.000
_cell.length_c   1.000
_cell.angle_alpha   90.00
_cell.angle_beta   90.00
_cell.angle_gamma   90.00
#
_symmetry.space_group_name_H-M   'P 1'
#
loop_
_entity.id
_entity.type
_entity.pdbx_description
1 polymer ?
#
loop_
_entity_poly.entity_id
_entity_poly.type
_entity_poly.pdbx_seq_one_letter_code
_entity_poly.pdbx_strand_id
1 'polypeptide(L)'
;MRQSNHIIKQCIDWLRKNPGPVMVENSRVAAPARTDMKQDMAAMIQHFKQMTEGYCLPEGEAYAAVEHPKGEFGCYIVSDGANKPYRLKVRAPGFAHLSAMDEMVKGHMLADVVTILGSQDIVFGEVDR
;
A
#
# COMPACT_ATOMS: atom_id res chain seq x y z
N MET A 1 12.99 -14.77 4.18
CA MET A 1 12.02 -15.86 3.94
C MET A 1 11.69 -16.73 5.15
N ARG A 2 12.67 -17.18 5.98
CA ARG A 2 12.36 -18.01 7.18
C ARG A 2 11.40 -17.31 8.16
N GLN A 3 11.64 -16.03 8.45
CA GLN A 3 10.78 -15.25 9.37
C GLN A 3 9.38 -15.01 8.81
N SER A 4 9.26 -14.70 7.52
CA SER A 4 7.96 -14.57 6.85
C SER A 4 7.12 -15.84 6.99
N ASN A 5 7.73 -17.02 6.75
CA ASN A 5 7.05 -18.31 6.96
C ASN A 5 6.65 -18.55 8.42
N HIS A 6 7.44 -18.07 9.37
CA HIS A 6 7.12 -18.17 10.79
C HIS A 6 5.90 -17.32 11.15
N ILE A 7 5.88 -16.05 10.70
CA ILE A 7 4.76 -15.12 10.92
C ILE A 7 3.48 -15.67 10.28
N ILE A 8 3.56 -16.21 9.05
CA ILE A 8 2.40 -16.82 8.37
C ILE A 8 1.78 -17.94 9.22
N LYS A 9 2.60 -18.82 9.80
CA LYS A 9 2.10 -19.90 10.69
C LYS A 9 1.41 -19.33 11.92
N GLN A 10 2.00 -18.31 12.56
CA GLN A 10 1.40 -17.63 13.70
C GLN A 10 0.05 -16.98 13.34
N CYS A 11 -0.03 -16.30 12.19
CA CYS A 11 -1.27 -15.69 11.70
C CYS A 11 -2.36 -16.73 11.46
N ILE A 12 -2.04 -17.89 10.87
CA ILE A 12 -3.00 -18.98 10.64
C ILE A 12 -3.53 -19.52 11.98
N ASP A 13 -2.64 -19.77 12.94
CA ASP A 13 -3.02 -20.27 14.26
C ASP A 13 -3.87 -19.25 15.03
N TRP A 14 -3.59 -17.96 14.86
CA TRP A 14 -4.37 -16.88 15.47
C TRP A 14 -5.76 -16.73 14.82
N LEU A 15 -5.85 -16.75 13.49
CA LEU A 15 -7.11 -16.63 12.75
C LEU A 15 -8.07 -17.78 13.04
N ARG A 16 -7.55 -19.00 13.23
CA ARG A 16 -8.38 -20.16 13.63
C ARG A 16 -9.04 -19.99 15.00
N LYS A 17 -8.44 -19.18 15.88
CA LYS A 17 -8.92 -18.94 17.24
C LYS A 17 -9.79 -17.68 17.36
N ASN A 18 -9.64 -16.72 16.45
CA ASN A 18 -10.28 -15.41 16.51
C ASN A 18 -11.14 -15.16 15.26
N PRO A 19 -12.38 -15.67 15.22
CA PRO A 19 -13.33 -15.32 14.18
C PRO A 19 -13.84 -13.88 14.37
N GLY A 20 -14.12 -13.19 13.28
CA GLY A 20 -14.64 -11.82 13.33
C GLY A 20 -14.88 -11.22 11.93
N PRO A 21 -15.47 -10.03 11.86
CA PRO A 21 -15.64 -9.31 10.61
C PRO A 21 -14.26 -8.90 10.04
N VAL A 22 -14.11 -8.97 8.72
CA VAL A 22 -12.87 -8.60 8.00
C VAL A 22 -12.89 -7.17 7.47
N MET A 23 -14.06 -6.53 7.46
CA MET A 23 -14.27 -5.15 7.03
C MET A 23 -14.71 -4.30 8.21
N VAL A 24 -14.39 -3.01 8.16
CA VAL A 24 -14.86 -2.02 9.13
C VAL A 24 -16.38 -1.87 9.00
N GLU A 25 -17.10 -1.81 10.13
CA GLU A 25 -18.56 -1.67 10.16
C GLU A 25 -19.08 -0.31 9.65
N ASN A 26 -18.18 0.66 9.50
CA ASN A 26 -18.52 2.00 9.03
C ASN A 26 -18.90 1.99 7.54
N SER A 27 -20.19 1.97 7.29
CA SER A 27 -20.80 2.00 5.96
C SER A 27 -20.49 3.27 5.17
N ARG A 28 -19.92 4.32 5.77
CA ARG A 28 -19.45 5.51 5.02
C ARG A 28 -18.16 5.25 4.25
N VAL A 29 -17.31 4.35 4.74
CA VAL A 29 -15.99 4.06 4.16
C VAL A 29 -15.96 2.69 3.48
N ALA A 30 -16.54 1.67 4.12
CA ALA A 30 -16.64 0.32 3.56
C ALA A 30 -17.97 0.11 2.85
N ALA A 31 -17.96 -0.67 1.77
CA ALA A 31 -19.18 -1.07 1.08
C ALA A 31 -19.97 -2.09 1.92
N PRO A 32 -21.32 -2.00 1.95
CA PRO A 32 -22.14 -2.95 2.68
C PRO A 32 -22.11 -4.34 2.02
N ALA A 33 -22.47 -5.37 2.80
CA ALA A 33 -22.59 -6.72 2.29
C ALA A 33 -23.65 -6.80 1.18
N ARG A 34 -23.44 -7.71 0.22
CA ARG A 34 -24.34 -7.87 -0.93
C ARG A 34 -25.75 -8.36 -0.54
N THR A 35 -25.87 -9.06 0.59
CA THR A 35 -27.16 -9.46 1.16
C THR A 35 -27.95 -8.23 1.60
N ASP A 36 -27.31 -7.36 2.36
CA ASP A 36 -27.94 -6.22 3.02
C ASP A 36 -28.29 -5.14 1.99
N MET A 37 -27.40 -4.92 1.02
CA MET A 37 -27.65 -4.04 -0.13
C MET A 37 -28.93 -4.39 -0.91
N LYS A 38 -29.35 -5.66 -0.93
CA LYS A 38 -30.55 -6.10 -1.67
C LYS A 38 -31.82 -6.01 -0.83
N GLN A 39 -31.70 -6.00 0.50
CA GLN A 39 -32.85 -6.03 1.42
C GLN A 39 -33.14 -4.66 2.03
N ASP A 40 -32.11 -3.84 2.24
CA ASP A 40 -32.21 -2.52 2.83
C ASP A 40 -31.93 -1.41 1.80
N MET A 41 -32.87 -0.48 1.70
CA MET A 41 -32.76 0.69 0.83
C MET A 41 -31.60 1.60 1.26
N ALA A 42 -31.35 1.75 2.56
CA ALA A 42 -30.25 2.61 3.04
C ALA A 42 -28.88 2.06 2.62
N ALA A 43 -28.68 0.75 2.76
CA ALA A 43 -27.50 0.05 2.25
C ALA A 43 -27.33 0.21 0.73
N MET A 44 -28.42 0.17 -0.04
CA MET A 44 -28.38 0.37 -1.49
C MET A 44 -27.94 1.79 -1.88
N ILE A 45 -28.52 2.82 -1.25
CA ILE A 45 -28.13 4.22 -1.48
C ILE A 45 -26.65 4.43 -1.17
N GLN A 46 -26.17 3.85 -0.06
CA GLN A 46 -24.78 3.98 0.35
C GLN A 46 -23.81 3.31 -0.63
N HIS A 47 -24.13 2.10 -1.08
CA HIS A 47 -23.38 1.42 -2.12
C HIS A 47 -23.34 2.25 -3.41
N PHE A 48 -24.47 2.83 -3.82
CA PHE A 48 -24.53 3.67 -5.02
C PHE A 48 -23.60 4.88 -4.90
N LYS A 49 -23.73 5.66 -3.82
CA LYS A 49 -22.89 6.85 -3.58
C LYS A 49 -21.40 6.52 -3.55
N GLN A 50 -21.00 5.45 -2.87
CA GLN A 50 -19.58 5.05 -2.81
C GLN A 50 -19.01 4.64 -4.16
N MET A 51 -19.80 3.98 -5.01
CA MET A 51 -19.31 3.53 -6.31
C MET A 51 -19.31 4.65 -7.36
N THR A 52 -20.19 5.65 -7.24
CA THR A 52 -20.26 6.77 -8.19
C THR A 52 -19.42 7.97 -7.75
N GLU A 53 -19.57 8.41 -6.50
CA GLU A 53 -18.92 9.60 -5.95
C GLU A 53 -17.68 9.24 -5.13
N GLY A 54 -17.66 8.10 -4.45
CA GLY A 54 -16.62 7.76 -3.48
C GLY A 54 -16.90 8.35 -2.10
N TYR A 55 -15.91 8.29 -1.21
CA TYR A 55 -15.98 8.92 0.12
C TYR A 55 -15.04 10.14 0.15
N CYS A 56 -15.44 11.18 0.87
CA CYS A 56 -14.62 12.37 1.07
C CYS A 56 -13.74 12.20 2.31
N LEU A 57 -12.47 12.55 2.18
CA LEU A 57 -11.51 12.59 3.28
C LEU A 57 -11.55 13.99 3.93
N PRO A 58 -11.20 14.12 5.22
CA PRO A 58 -10.98 15.44 5.82
C PRO A 58 -9.78 16.13 5.16
N GLU A 59 -9.83 17.46 5.11
CA GLU A 59 -8.71 18.28 4.66
C GLU A 59 -7.46 18.04 5.51
N GLY A 60 -6.31 17.84 4.87
CA GLY A 60 -5.04 17.63 5.54
C GLY A 60 -4.01 16.87 4.73
N GLU A 61 -2.89 16.58 5.37
CA GLU A 61 -1.78 15.83 4.81
C GLU A 61 -1.38 14.66 5.72
N ALA A 62 -0.93 13.57 5.13
CA ALA A 62 -0.43 12.42 5.87
C ALA A 62 0.72 11.75 5.12
N TYR A 63 1.75 11.33 5.87
CA TYR A 63 2.77 10.40 5.40
C TYR A 63 2.66 9.11 6.20
N ALA A 64 2.49 8.00 5.49
CA ALA A 64 2.53 6.67 6.08
C ALA A 64 3.53 5.81 5.33
N ALA A 65 4.33 5.07 6.08
CA ALA A 65 5.34 4.17 5.55
C ALA A 65 5.13 2.74 6.05
N VAL A 66 5.43 1.78 5.18
CA VAL A 66 5.39 0.34 5.47
C VAL A 66 6.72 -0.28 5.06
N GLU A 67 7.14 -1.30 5.78
CA GLU A 67 8.28 -2.12 5.41
C GLU A 67 7.93 -3.01 4.21
N HIS A 68 8.30 -2.56 3.02
CA HIS A 68 8.23 -3.36 1.79
C HIS A 68 9.43 -4.32 1.76
N PRO A 69 9.38 -5.46 1.04
CA PRO A 69 10.53 -6.37 0.93
C PRO A 69 11.85 -5.72 0.47
N LYS A 70 11.75 -4.54 -0.15
CA LYS A 70 12.87 -3.74 -0.65
C LYS A 70 13.29 -2.60 0.29
N GLY A 71 12.66 -2.44 1.45
CA GLY A 71 12.88 -1.34 2.39
C GLY A 71 11.65 -0.46 2.57
N GLU A 72 11.85 0.77 3.04
CA GLU A 72 10.74 1.66 3.40
C GLU A 72 9.97 2.16 2.16
N PHE A 73 8.70 1.77 2.06
CA PHE A 73 7.77 2.26 1.04
C PHE A 73 6.81 3.25 1.68
N GLY A 74 6.87 4.51 1.23
CA GLY A 74 6.10 5.61 1.79
C GLY A 74 5.06 6.16 0.82
N CYS A 75 3.88 6.52 1.34
CA CYS A 75 2.86 7.28 0.62
C CYS A 75 2.60 8.59 1.35
N TYR A 76 2.86 9.70 0.66
CA TYR A 76 2.48 11.04 1.09
C TYR A 76 1.22 11.48 0.33
N ILE A 77 0.15 11.76 1.06
CA ILE A 77 -1.15 12.13 0.48
C ILE A 77 -1.59 13.48 1.05
N VAL A 78 -2.09 14.35 0.19
CA VAL A 78 -2.74 15.62 0.54
C VAL A 78 -4.18 15.56 0.07
N SER A 79 -5.12 15.89 0.96
CA SER A 79 -6.54 16.00 0.69
C SER A 79 -7.01 17.43 0.90
N ASP A 80 -7.78 17.94 -0.06
CA ASP A 80 -8.48 19.23 -0.06
C ASP A 80 -9.97 19.07 0.29
N GLY A 81 -10.35 17.96 0.94
CA GLY A 81 -11.75 17.68 1.28
C GLY A 81 -12.56 17.05 0.14
N ALA A 82 -11.98 16.93 -1.06
CA ALA A 82 -12.62 16.27 -2.19
C ALA A 82 -12.58 14.73 -2.08
N ASN A 83 -13.30 14.07 -2.99
CA ASN A 83 -13.33 12.61 -3.14
C ASN A 83 -12.07 12.03 -3.82
N LYS A 84 -11.20 12.88 -4.37
CA LYS A 84 -9.94 12.50 -5.00
C LYS A 84 -8.78 13.12 -4.24
N PRO A 85 -7.64 12.42 -4.14
CA PRO A 85 -6.45 13.01 -3.52
C PRO A 85 -6.00 14.21 -4.35
N TYR A 86 -5.81 15.36 -3.70
CA TYR A 86 -5.26 16.56 -4.33
C TYR A 86 -3.83 16.30 -4.82
N ARG A 87 -3.03 15.64 -3.98
CA ARG A 87 -1.68 15.19 -4.32
C ARG A 87 -1.40 13.84 -3.71
N LEU A 88 -0.75 12.98 -4.49
CA LEU A 88 -0.20 11.72 -4.02
C LEU A 88 1.25 11.62 -4.49
N LYS A 89 2.18 11.47 -3.54
CA LYS A 89 3.58 11.16 -3.84
C LYS A 89 3.93 9.82 -3.21
N VAL A 90 4.42 8.92 -4.05
CA VAL A 90 5.00 7.65 -3.61
C VAL A 90 6.50 7.85 -3.42
N ARG A 91 7.02 7.39 -2.29
CA ARG A 91 8.44 7.25 -2.02
C ARG A 91 8.82 5.79 -2.22
N ALA A 92 9.34 5.48 -3.40
CA ALA A 92 9.84 4.16 -3.72
C ALA A 92 11.24 3.94 -3.11
N PRO A 93 11.49 2.79 -2.45
CA PRO A 93 12.81 2.48 -1.91
C PRO A 93 13.86 2.34 -3.03
N GLY A 94 13.46 1.77 -4.17
CA GLY A 94 14.33 1.58 -5.34
C GLY A 94 14.92 2.87 -5.91
N PHE A 95 14.24 4.01 -5.77
CA PHE A 95 14.76 5.30 -6.24
C PHE A 95 15.98 5.76 -5.43
N ALA A 96 15.91 5.59 -4.11
CA ALA A 96 17.04 5.88 -3.23
C ALA A 96 18.20 4.91 -3.45
N HIS A 97 17.89 3.61 -3.65
CA HIS A 97 18.90 2.59 -3.94
C HIS A 97 19.66 2.87 -5.24
N LEU A 98 18.95 3.24 -6.30
CA LEU A 98 19.55 3.59 -7.59
C LEU A 98 20.39 4.87 -7.50
N SER A 99 19.96 5.85 -6.69
CA SER A 99 20.73 7.08 -6.46
C SER A 99 22.08 6.82 -5.78
N ALA A 100 22.19 5.77 -4.95
CA ALA A 100 23.43 5.38 -4.29
C ALA A 100 24.35 4.53 -5.19
N MET A 101 23.89 4.11 -6.38
CA MET A 101 24.61 3.18 -7.25
C MET A 101 25.98 3.70 -7.70
N ASP A 102 26.10 5.00 -7.99
CA ASP A 102 27.38 5.62 -8.38
C ASP A 102 28.48 5.37 -7.33
N GLU A 103 28.14 5.49 -6.05
CA GLU A 103 29.10 5.28 -4.97
C GLU A 103 29.45 3.80 -4.80
N MET A 104 28.47 2.89 -4.92
CA MET A 104 28.70 1.45 -4.76
C MET A 104 29.52 0.83 -5.89
N VAL A 105 29.52 1.41 -7.09
CA VAL A 105 30.21 0.87 -8.26
C VAL A 105 31.65 1.40 -8.39
N LYS A 106 32.04 2.42 -7.63
CA LYS A 106 33.40 2.99 -7.68
C LYS A 106 34.45 1.93 -7.32
N GLY A 107 35.43 1.77 -8.21
CA GLY A 107 36.54 0.82 -8.04
C GLY A 107 36.22 -0.63 -8.45
N HIS A 108 35.01 -0.90 -8.94
CA HIS A 108 34.60 -2.21 -9.44
C HIS A 108 34.72 -2.34 -10.96
N MET A 109 34.66 -3.58 -11.45
CA MET A 109 34.63 -3.85 -12.89
C MET A 109 33.21 -3.75 -13.43
N LEU A 110 33.07 -3.56 -14.75
CA LEU A 110 31.76 -3.52 -15.41
C LEU A 110 30.92 -4.79 -15.15
N ALA A 111 31.58 -5.94 -15.00
CA ALA A 111 30.91 -7.20 -14.68
C ALA A 111 30.22 -7.18 -13.30
N ASP A 112 30.78 -6.47 -12.33
CA ASP A 112 30.27 -6.41 -10.96
C ASP A 112 29.01 -5.53 -10.86
N VAL A 113 28.82 -4.61 -11.80
CA VAL A 113 27.65 -3.71 -11.87
C VAL A 113 26.35 -4.49 -11.93
N VAL A 114 26.31 -5.59 -12.68
CA VAL A 114 25.12 -6.43 -12.82
C VAL A 114 24.78 -7.12 -11.49
N THR A 115 25.82 -7.55 -10.75
CA THR A 115 25.63 -8.18 -9.44
C THR A 115 25.15 -7.17 -8.39
N ILE A 116 25.71 -5.95 -8.40
CA ILE A 116 25.29 -4.86 -7.52
C ILE A 116 23.82 -4.50 -7.81
N LEU A 117 23.45 -4.29 -9.08
CA LEU A 117 22.07 -3.98 -9.47
C LEU A 117 21.11 -5.11 -9.08
N GLY A 118 21.49 -6.37 -9.29
CA GLY A 118 20.69 -7.54 -8.90
C GLY A 118 20.49 -7.65 -7.38
N SER A 119 21.50 -7.29 -6.58
CA SER A 119 21.42 -7.32 -5.12
C SER A 119 20.47 -6.28 -4.52
N GLN A 120 20.24 -5.17 -5.23
CA GLN A 120 19.32 -4.11 -4.82
C GLN A 120 17.86 -4.41 -5.18
N ASP A 121 17.60 -5.43 -6.00
CA ASP A 121 16.27 -5.83 -6.47
C ASP A 121 15.47 -4.66 -7.08
N ILE A 122 16.08 -3.95 -8.05
CA ILE A 122 15.45 -2.77 -8.66
C ILE A 122 14.34 -3.19 -9.64
N VAL A 123 13.15 -2.62 -9.46
CA VAL A 123 12.07 -2.69 -10.45
C VAL A 123 11.77 -1.28 -10.93
N PHE A 124 11.96 -1.02 -12.22
CA PHE A 124 11.82 0.35 -12.74
C PHE A 124 10.40 0.92 -12.64
N GLY A 125 9.38 0.07 -12.54
CA GLY A 125 7.99 0.52 -12.38
C GLY A 125 7.70 1.32 -11.11
N GLU A 126 8.50 1.16 -10.04
CA GLU A 126 8.41 1.99 -8.83
C GLU A 126 9.36 3.20 -8.87
N VAL A 127 10.49 3.10 -9.57
CA VAL A 127 11.52 4.15 -9.63
C VAL A 127 11.08 5.35 -10.48
N ASP A 128 10.30 5.10 -11.53
CA ASP A 128 9.91 6.11 -12.53
C ASP A 128 8.79 7.06 -12.06
N ARG A 129 8.32 6.99 -10.80
CA ARG A 129 7.12 7.70 -10.29
C ARG A 129 7.39 8.85 -9.32
#